data_AF-A0A5T1TDS0-F1
#
_entry.id   AF-A0A5T1TDS0-F1
#
_cell.length_a   1.000
_cell.length_b   1.000
_cell.length_c   1.000
_cell.angle_alpha   90.00
_cell.angle_beta   90.00
_cell.angle_gamma   90.00
#
_symmetry.space_group_name_H-M   'P 1'
#
loop_
_entity.id
_entity.type
_entity.pdbx_description
1 polymer ?
#
loop_
_entity_poly.entity_id
_entity_poly.type
_entity_poly.pdbx_seq_one_letter_code
_entity_poly.pdbx_strand_id
1 'polypeptide(L)'
;MKKFLFILSLFCVLSYAYELKLNANITALKLDKQNLYIGTDKGEILQYNIKDKSLKELLSLPKIKNYYGDDFAKIYNIDIFKHTLLILSEGDFGAKNLSFYKENLQIKKLEENSII
;
A
#
# COMPACT_ATOMS: atom_id res chain seq x y z
N MET A 1 27.12 10.82 -36.12
CA MET A 1 26.82 11.12 -34.69
C MET A 1 25.30 11.23 -34.42
N LYS A 2 24.55 12.10 -35.11
CA LYS A 2 23.09 12.28 -34.87
C LYS A 2 22.25 10.99 -35.00
N LYS A 3 22.54 10.13 -36.00
CA LYS A 3 21.85 8.83 -36.20
C LYS A 3 22.10 7.82 -35.08
N PHE A 4 23.30 7.81 -34.51
CA PHE A 4 23.65 6.93 -33.39
C PHE A 4 22.95 7.38 -32.10
N LEU A 5 22.88 8.70 -31.87
CA LEU A 5 22.14 9.31 -30.76
C LEU A 5 20.64 8.97 -30.82
N PHE A 6 20.07 8.94 -32.03
CA PHE A 6 18.68 8.54 -32.26
C PHE A 6 18.43 7.06 -31.91
N ILE A 7 19.32 6.14 -32.35
CA ILE A 7 19.21 4.70 -32.04
C ILE A 7 19.35 4.43 -30.54
N LEU A 8 20.28 5.13 -29.86
CA LEU A 8 20.47 5.01 -28.42
C LEU A 8 19.23 5.50 -27.64
N SER A 9 18.60 6.59 -28.08
CA SER A 9 17.36 7.08 -27.47
C SER A 9 16.22 6.07 -27.60
N LEU A 10 16.10 5.39 -28.75
CA LEU A 10 15.05 4.39 -28.99
C LEU A 10 15.21 3.16 -28.09
N PHE A 11 16.45 2.75 -27.81
CA PHE A 11 16.76 1.64 -26.90
C PHE A 11 16.38 1.96 -25.45
N CYS A 12 16.49 3.21 -25.01
CA CYS A 12 16.04 3.64 -23.69
C CYS A 12 14.50 3.63 -23.55
N VAL A 13 13.75 3.91 -24.62
CA VAL A 13 12.28 3.82 -24.58
C VAL A 13 11.80 2.36 -24.56
N LEU A 14 12.58 1.45 -25.15
CA LEU A 14 12.28 0.02 -25.22
C LEU A 14 12.77 -0.77 -23.99
N SER A 15 13.45 -0.14 -23.03
CA SER A 15 13.85 -0.83 -21.81
C SER A 15 12.59 -1.21 -21.03
N TYR A 16 12.32 -2.50 -20.97
CA TYR A 16 11.16 -3.06 -20.29
C TYR A 16 11.16 -2.61 -18.82
N ALA A 17 10.17 -1.79 -18.46
CA ALA A 17 9.85 -1.54 -17.07
C ALA A 17 9.29 -2.84 -16.48
N TYR A 18 9.87 -3.31 -15.37
CA TYR A 18 9.36 -4.49 -14.68
C TYR A 18 7.90 -4.25 -14.24
N GLU A 19 7.02 -5.19 -14.58
CA GLU A 19 5.61 -5.16 -14.18
C GLU A 19 5.37 -6.07 -12.97
N LEU A 20 4.81 -5.51 -11.90
CA LEU A 20 4.31 -6.26 -10.75
C LEU A 20 2.79 -6.43 -10.87
N LYS A 21 2.32 -7.67 -11.05
CA LYS A 21 0.89 -8.00 -11.12
C LYS A 21 0.38 -8.46 -9.77
N LEU A 22 -0.73 -7.87 -9.31
CA LEU A 22 -1.40 -8.21 -8.06
C LEU A 22 -2.86 -8.62 -8.33
N ASN A 23 -3.42 -9.47 -7.46
CA ASN A 23 -4.81 -9.93 -7.55
C ASN A 23 -5.77 -9.07 -6.72
N ALA A 24 -5.56 -7.76 -6.71
CA ALA A 24 -6.38 -6.77 -6.01
C ALA A 24 -6.16 -5.39 -6.63
N ASN A 25 -7.09 -4.44 -6.44
CA ASN A 25 -6.86 -3.08 -6.90
C ASN A 25 -5.89 -2.40 -5.94
N ILE A 26 -4.89 -1.71 -6.49
CA ILE A 26 -3.94 -0.90 -5.73
C ILE A 26 -4.60 0.43 -5.41
N THR A 27 -4.72 0.75 -4.12
CA THR A 27 -5.37 1.99 -3.65
C THR A 27 -4.41 2.92 -2.92
N ALA A 28 -3.29 2.41 -2.42
CA ALA A 28 -2.25 3.23 -1.78
C ALA A 28 -0.84 2.68 -2.09
N LEU A 29 0.14 3.59 -2.22
CA LEU A 29 1.55 3.25 -2.41
C LEU A 29 2.42 4.14 -1.53
N LYS A 30 3.42 3.54 -0.88
CA LYS A 30 4.46 4.27 -0.15
C LYS A 30 5.81 3.61 -0.38
N LEU A 31 6.75 4.35 -0.95
CA LEU A 31 8.15 3.91 -1.03
C LEU A 31 8.90 4.41 0.20
N ASP A 32 9.53 3.49 0.93
CA ASP A 32 10.53 3.80 1.96
C ASP A 32 11.79 2.97 1.71
N LYS A 33 12.91 3.65 1.44
CA LYS A 33 14.18 3.04 1.05
C LYS A 33 14.02 2.09 -0.16
N GLN A 34 14.13 0.79 0.07
CA GLN A 34 14.03 -0.26 -0.94
C GLN A 34 12.69 -1.02 -0.86
N ASN A 35 11.80 -0.64 0.06
CA ASN A 35 10.52 -1.29 0.27
C ASN A 35 9.39 -0.40 -0.26
N LEU A 36 8.65 -0.92 -1.24
CA LEU A 36 7.39 -0.39 -1.70
C LEU A 36 6.26 -1.06 -0.91
N TYR A 37 5.57 -0.29 -0.10
CA TYR A 37 4.38 -0.70 0.62
C TYR A 37 3.17 -0.41 -0.24
N ILE A 38 2.30 -1.41 -0.39
CA ILE A 38 1.18 -1.41 -1.33
C ILE A 38 -0.08 -1.72 -0.54
N GLY A 39 -1.02 -0.78 -0.50
CA GLY A 39 -2.33 -0.96 0.08
C GLY A 39 -3.35 -1.34 -0.98
N THR A 40 -4.25 -2.28 -0.66
CA THR A 40 -5.26 -2.77 -1.60
C THR A 40 -6.68 -2.45 -1.16
N ASP A 41 -7.63 -2.59 -2.09
CA ASP A 41 -9.07 -2.56 -1.78
C ASP A 41 -9.56 -3.80 -1.01
N LYS A 42 -8.74 -4.85 -0.90
CA LYS A 42 -8.99 -6.04 -0.08
C LYS A 42 -8.50 -5.91 1.37
N GLY A 43 -8.05 -4.72 1.78
CA GLY A 43 -7.53 -4.48 3.13
C GLY A 43 -6.18 -5.14 3.40
N GLU A 44 -5.45 -5.49 2.35
CA GLU A 44 -4.11 -6.05 2.45
C GLU A 44 -3.08 -4.94 2.37
N ILE A 45 -1.97 -5.13 3.08
CA ILE A 45 -0.75 -4.35 2.87
C ILE A 45 0.36 -5.31 2.48
N LEU A 46 0.88 -5.11 1.27
CA LEU A 46 2.00 -5.87 0.75
C LEU A 46 3.28 -5.06 0.88
N GLN A 47 4.38 -5.74 1.16
CA GLN A 47 5.72 -5.17 1.11
C GLN A 47 6.45 -5.80 -0.08
N TYR A 48 6.80 -4.97 -1.05
CA TYR A 48 7.59 -5.34 -2.22
C TYR A 48 8.98 -4.73 -2.12
N ASN A 49 10.03 -5.55 -2.14
CA ASN A 49 11.40 -5.03 -2.20
C ASN A 49 11.81 -4.79 -3.65
N ILE A 50 12.12 -3.54 -4.01
CA ILE A 50 12.41 -3.14 -5.40
C ILE A 50 13.76 -3.66 -5.90
N LYS A 51 14.66 -4.09 -5.02
CA LYS A 51 16.01 -4.55 -5.36
C LYS A 51 16.02 -6.04 -5.69
N ASP A 52 15.48 -6.86 -4.81
CA ASP A 52 15.44 -8.32 -5.00
C ASP A 52 14.12 -8.83 -5.62
N LYS A 53 13.14 -7.94 -5.78
CA LYS A 53 11.82 -8.21 -6.36
C LYS A 53 10.97 -9.18 -5.54
N SER A 54 11.27 -9.34 -4.25
CA SER A 54 10.46 -10.14 -3.34
C SER A 54 9.18 -9.41 -2.97
N LEU A 55 8.06 -10.13 -3.01
CA LEU A 55 6.75 -9.66 -2.55
C LEU A 55 6.32 -10.50 -1.35
N LYS A 56 5.88 -9.85 -0.29
CA LYS A 56 5.22 -10.52 0.85
C LYS A 56 4.01 -9.74 1.31
N GLU A 57 3.01 -10.43 1.81
CA GLU A 57 1.94 -9.81 2.60
C GLU A 57 2.51 -9.44 3.97
N LEU A 58 2.38 -8.17 4.35
CA LEU A 58 2.84 -7.67 5.65
C LEU A 58 1.75 -7.79 6.71
N LEU A 59 0.51 -7.46 6.34
CA LEU A 59 -0.68 -7.61 7.17
C LEU A 59 -1.94 -7.60 6.31
N SER A 60 -3.02 -8.16 6.86
CA SER A 60 -4.37 -8.07 6.33
C SER A 60 -5.31 -7.57 7.42
N LEU A 61 -6.12 -6.56 7.10
CA LEU A 61 -7.09 -6.00 8.03
C LEU A 61 -8.33 -6.92 8.15
N PRO A 62 -8.96 -6.98 9.33
CA PRO A 62 -10.23 -7.68 9.46
C PRO A 62 -11.27 -7.02 8.54
N LYS A 63 -12.27 -7.81 8.12
CA LYS A 63 -13.44 -7.28 7.41
C LYS A 63 -14.18 -6.26 8.28
N ILE A 64 -14.82 -5.32 7.61
CA ILE A 64 -15.66 -4.28 8.20
C ILE A 64 -17.13 -4.54 7.85
N LYS A 65 -18.03 -3.92 8.60
CA LYS A 65 -19.46 -3.90 8.29
C LYS A 65 -19.82 -2.66 7.50
N ASN A 66 -20.65 -2.83 6.48
CA ASN A 66 -21.31 -1.74 5.76
C ASN A 66 -22.84 -1.97 5.79
N TYR A 67 -23.60 -1.07 5.15
CA TYR A 67 -25.06 -1.15 5.10
C TYR A 67 -25.60 -2.36 4.29
N TYR A 68 -24.71 -3.12 3.64
CA TYR A 68 -25.03 -4.26 2.78
C TYR A 68 -24.46 -5.59 3.30
N GLY A 69 -23.68 -5.59 4.39
CA GLY A 69 -23.06 -6.77 4.98
C GLY A 69 -21.60 -6.56 5.35
N ASP A 70 -20.82 -7.65 5.32
CA ASP A 70 -19.37 -7.60 5.59
C ASP A 70 -18.59 -7.35 4.28
N ASP A 71 -17.60 -6.47 4.34
CA ASP A 71 -16.74 -6.10 3.21
C ASP A 71 -15.27 -5.92 3.62
N PHE A 72 -14.38 -5.77 2.67
CA PHE A 72 -12.96 -5.53 2.91
C PHE A 72 -12.69 -4.08 3.36
N ALA A 73 -11.78 -3.92 4.31
CA ALA A 73 -11.36 -2.62 4.80
C ALA A 73 -10.37 -1.95 3.82
N LYS A 74 -10.87 -1.24 2.81
CA LYS A 74 -10.03 -0.56 1.80
C LYS A 74 -8.94 0.31 2.44
N ILE A 75 -7.71 0.17 1.96
CA ILE A 75 -6.59 1.03 2.38
C ILE A 75 -6.64 2.35 1.61
N TYR A 76 -6.78 3.48 2.31
CA TYR A 76 -6.78 4.80 1.70
C TYR A 76 -5.41 5.45 1.64
N ASN A 77 -4.57 5.22 2.67
CA ASN A 77 -3.23 5.81 2.73
C ASN A 77 -2.28 4.95 3.56
N ILE A 78 -1.00 5.03 3.22
CA ILE A 78 0.10 4.39 3.95
C ILE A 78 1.19 5.44 4.15
N ASP A 79 1.65 5.59 5.38
CA ASP A 79 2.84 6.38 5.70
C ASP A 79 3.79 5.62 6.62
N ILE A 80 5.06 6.03 6.61
CA ILE A 80 6.11 5.40 7.39
C ILE A 80 6.92 6.49 8.08
N PHE A 81 6.99 6.39 9.40
CA PHE A 81 7.85 7.22 10.22
C PHE A 81 8.74 6.35 11.09
N LYS A 82 10.05 6.39 10.83
CA LYS A 82 11.08 5.56 11.49
C LYS A 82 10.76 4.06 11.31
N HIS A 83 10.21 3.42 12.34
CA HIS A 83 9.88 2.00 12.40
C HIS A 83 8.38 1.79 12.66
N THR A 84 7.56 2.77 12.31
CA THR A 84 6.11 2.76 12.51
C THR A 84 5.41 2.96 11.19
N LEU A 85 4.57 1.99 10.85
CA LEU A 85 3.66 2.02 9.72
C LEU A 85 2.34 2.65 10.17
N LEU A 86 1.93 3.71 9.48
CA LEU A 86 0.66 4.40 9.70
C LEU A 86 -0.28 4.08 8.53
N ILE A 87 -1.49 3.66 8.86
CA ILE A 87 -2.47 3.24 7.87
C ILE A 87 -3.78 3.98 8.12
N LEU A 88 -4.28 4.60 7.05
CA LEU A 88 -5.64 5.08 6.99
C LEU A 88 -6.47 4.08 6.20
N SER A 89 -7.47 3.48 6.84
CA SER A 89 -8.34 2.48 6.20
C SER A 89 -9.82 2.80 6.40
N GLU A 90 -10.66 2.11 5.62
CA GLU A 90 -12.08 2.06 5.87
C GLU A 90 -12.37 1.36 7.21
N GLY A 91 -13.40 1.87 7.90
CA GLY A 91 -13.98 1.30 9.09
C GLY A 91 -15.47 1.08 8.90
N ASP A 92 -16.11 0.52 9.94
CA ASP A 92 -17.52 0.18 9.89
C ASP A 92 -18.40 1.38 9.51
N PHE A 93 -19.41 1.11 8.67
CA PHE A 93 -20.41 2.07 8.22
C PHE A 93 -19.82 3.35 7.61
N GLY A 94 -18.67 3.23 6.94
CA GLY A 94 -17.98 4.33 6.25
C GLY A 94 -17.02 5.14 7.11
N ALA A 95 -16.85 4.76 8.38
CA ALA A 95 -15.88 5.36 9.29
C ALA A 95 -14.45 5.28 8.73
N LYS A 96 -13.54 6.06 9.32
CA LYS A 96 -12.11 6.04 8.99
C LYS A 96 -11.31 5.57 10.19
N ASN A 97 -10.50 4.54 9.98
CA ASN A 97 -9.61 4.01 11.00
C ASN A 97 -8.20 4.53 10.73
N LEU A 98 -7.58 5.12 11.75
CA LEU A 98 -6.15 5.45 11.75
C LEU A 98 -5.43 4.49 12.71
N SER A 99 -4.57 3.64 12.16
CA SER A 99 -3.88 2.58 12.89
C SER A 99 -2.36 2.69 12.75
N PHE A 100 -1.68 2.44 13.87
CA PHE A 100 -0.22 2.41 13.94
C PHE A 100 0.23 0.98 14.18
N TYR A 101 1.18 0.52 13.37
CA TYR A 101 1.84 -0.77 13.53
C TYR A 101 3.33 -0.54 13.75
N LYS A 102 3.85 -1.04 14.86
CA LYS A 102 5.30 -1.09 15.15
C LYS A 102 5.87 -2.41 14.64
N GLU A 103 7.18 -2.61 14.75
CA GLU A 103 7.90 -3.80 14.23
C GLU A 103 7.33 -5.16 14.69
N ASN A 104 6.59 -5.19 15.80
CA ASN A 104 5.89 -6.37 16.31
C ASN A 104 4.39 -6.44 15.93
N LEU A 105 3.96 -5.61 14.97
CA LEU A 105 2.57 -5.48 14.49
C LEU A 105 1.54 -5.19 15.60
N GLN A 106 1.97 -4.61 16.73
CA GLN A 106 1.05 -4.17 17.77
C GLN A 106 0.25 -2.96 17.29
N ILE A 107 -1.07 -3.06 17.44
CA ILE A 107 -2.04 -2.08 16.96
C ILE A 107 -2.32 -1.06 18.06
N LYS A 108 -2.19 0.22 17.74
CA LYS A 108 -2.90 1.29 18.45
C LYS A 108 -3.89 1.92 17.49
N LYS A 109 -5.18 1.79 17.78
CA LYS A 109 -6.25 2.47 17.05
C LYS A 109 -6.53 3.80 17.73
N LEU A 110 -6.55 4.89 16.97
CA LEU A 110 -7.16 6.13 17.44
C LEU A 110 -8.63 6.06 17.07
N GLU A 111 -9.49 5.93 18.08
CA GLU A 111 -10.92 6.10 17.92
C GLU A 111 -11.25 7.56 18.19
N GLU A 112 -11.90 8.20 17.23
CA GLU A 112 -12.42 9.55 17.41
C GLU A 112 -13.58 9.47 18.41
N ASN A 113 -13.32 9.83 19.66
CA ASN A 113 -14.40 10.13 20.61
C ASN A 113 -15.10 11.36 20.06
N SER A 114 -16.25 11.17 19.42
CA SER A 114 -17.12 12.28 19.02
C SER A 114 -17.42 13.09 20.27
N ILE A 115 -16.90 14.32 20.33
CA ILE A 115 -17.33 15.30 21.33
C ILE A 115 -18.75 15.68 20.91
N ILE A 116 -19.75 15.02 21.51
CA ILE A 116 -21.15 15.44 21.51
C ILE A 116 -21.45 15.95 22.91
#